data_AF-A0A352SIH9-F1
#
_entry.id   AF-A0A352SIH9-F1
#
_cell.length_a   1.000
_cell.length_b   1.000
_cell.length_c   1.000
_cell.angle_alpha   90.00
_cell.angle_beta   90.00
_cell.angle_gamma   90.00
#
_symmetry.space_group_name_H-M   'P 1'
#
loop_
_entity.id
_entity.type
_entity.pdbx_description
1 polymer ?
#
loop_
_entity_poly.entity_id
_entity_poly.type
_entity_poly.pdbx_seq_one_letter_code
_entity_poly.pdbx_strand_id
1 'polypeptide(L)'
;TSDLIRMALGKVVSEGTGHKASVKGFSVGAKTGTSEKLPRGNGKYIASTIGFAPVENPKVIALVRIDEPQGLYYGGTVAAPAIAALFENILPYLCKN
;
A
#
# COMPACT_ATOMS: atom_id res chain seq x y z
N THR A 1 -8.12 -15.84 12.35
CA THR A 1 -8.47 -14.53 12.96
C THR A 1 -7.79 -13.41 12.17
N SER A 2 -8.05 -12.15 12.50
CA SER A 2 -7.47 -10.99 11.79
C SER A 2 -5.92 -10.97 11.83
N ASP A 3 -5.32 -11.54 12.87
CA ASP A 3 -3.86 -11.63 13.04
C ASP A 3 -3.17 -12.32 11.86
N LEU A 4 -3.74 -13.45 11.41
CA LEU A 4 -3.20 -14.20 10.27
C LEU A 4 -3.18 -13.33 9.00
N ILE A 5 -4.25 -12.55 8.77
CA ILE A 5 -4.35 -11.67 7.61
C ILE A 5 -3.36 -10.51 7.72
N ARG A 6 -3.17 -9.94 8.91
CA ARG A 6 -2.19 -8.87 9.12
C ARG A 6 -0.78 -9.35 8.83
N MET A 7 -0.42 -10.53 9.33
CA MET A 7 0.88 -11.15 9.06
C MET A 7 1.06 -11.47 7.57
N ALA A 8 0.04 -12.00 6.91
CA ALA A 8 0.08 -12.28 5.47
C ALA A 8 0.29 -10.99 4.65
N LEU A 9 -0.39 -9.90 5.00
CA LEU A 9 -0.22 -8.60 4.34
C LEU A 9 1.12 -7.94 4.67
N GLY A 10 1.68 -8.18 5.85
CA GLY A 10 3.07 -7.85 6.17
C GLY A 10 4.05 -8.54 5.22
N LYS A 11 3.87 -9.85 4.98
CA LYS A 11 4.71 -10.62 4.04
C LYS A 11 4.61 -10.12 2.60
N VAL A 12 3.45 -9.62 2.16
CA VAL A 12 3.31 -8.99 0.83
C VAL A 12 4.27 -7.81 0.68
N VAL A 13 4.54 -7.07 1.75
CA VAL A 13 5.47 -5.93 1.74
C VAL A 13 6.91 -6.39 1.95
N SER A 14 7.19 -7.28 2.89
CA SER A 14 8.57 -7.69 3.19
C SER A 14 9.19 -8.62 2.14
N GLU A 15 8.38 -9.45 1.48
CA GLU A 15 8.84 -10.54 0.61
C GLU A 15 8.16 -10.54 -0.77
N GLY A 16 7.13 -9.72 -0.97
CA GLY A 16 6.23 -9.82 -2.11
C GLY A 16 6.18 -8.60 -3.05
N THR A 17 5.06 -8.51 -3.77
CA THR A 17 4.81 -7.48 -4.78
C THR A 17 4.52 -6.09 -4.20
N GLY A 18 4.41 -5.98 -2.87
CA GLY A 18 4.12 -4.74 -2.15
C GLY A 18 5.35 -4.01 -1.60
N HIS A 19 6.58 -4.45 -1.89
CA HIS A 19 7.81 -3.93 -1.28
C HIS A 19 8.00 -2.40 -1.36
N LYS A 20 7.40 -1.74 -2.37
CA LYS A 20 7.42 -0.27 -2.50
C LYS A 20 6.57 0.47 -1.46
N ALA A 21 5.77 -0.25 -0.65
CA ALA A 21 5.08 0.31 0.51
C ALA A 21 5.88 0.15 1.82
N SER A 22 7.10 -0.40 1.77
CA SER A 22 7.94 -0.56 2.96
C SER A 22 8.37 0.78 3.54
N VAL A 23 8.50 0.82 4.87
CA VAL A 23 8.95 1.99 5.61
C VAL A 23 10.04 1.56 6.58
N LYS A 24 11.21 2.22 6.53
CA LYS A 24 12.32 1.87 7.40
C LYS A 24 11.95 2.05 8.88
N GLY A 25 12.15 1.00 9.67
CA GLY A 25 11.90 1.03 11.12
C GLY A 25 10.45 0.73 11.52
N PHE A 26 9.53 0.50 10.57
CA PHE A 26 8.14 0.17 10.86
C PHE A 26 7.69 -1.07 10.08
N SER A 27 6.90 -1.94 10.73
CA SER A 27 6.24 -3.06 10.06
C SER A 27 5.01 -2.54 9.30
N VAL A 28 4.96 -2.76 7.98
CA VAL A 28 3.85 -2.31 7.13
C VAL A 28 3.18 -3.52 6.50
N GLY A 29 1.85 -3.59 6.62
CA GLY A 29 1.03 -4.52 5.85
C GLY A 29 0.31 -3.77 4.73
N ALA A 30 0.35 -4.28 3.50
CA ALA A 30 -0.32 -3.63 2.39
C ALA A 30 -0.82 -4.60 1.32
N LYS A 31 -1.80 -4.12 0.54
CA LYS A 31 -2.25 -4.78 -0.68
C LYS A 31 -2.34 -3.79 -1.82
N THR A 32 -1.84 -4.20 -2.97
CA THR A 32 -1.86 -3.43 -4.20
C THR A 32 -2.96 -3.96 -5.12
N GLY A 33 -3.54 -3.06 -5.91
CA GLY A 33 -4.59 -3.34 -6.86
C GLY A 33 -4.39 -2.53 -8.13
N THR A 34 -4.72 -3.15 -9.26
CA THR A 34 -4.78 -2.48 -10.56
C THR A 34 -6.06 -2.96 -11.21
N SER A 35 -6.95 -2.04 -11.53
CA SER A 35 -8.24 -2.36 -12.15
C SER A 35 -8.41 -1.56 -13.42
N GLU A 36 -8.95 -2.19 -14.45
CA GLU A 36 -9.26 -1.51 -15.71
C GLU A 36 -10.62 -0.81 -15.59
N LYS A 37 -10.69 0.45 -16.01
CA LYS A 37 -11.94 1.22 -16.01
C LYS A 37 -12.87 0.70 -17.10
N LEU A 38 -14.18 0.88 -16.90
CA LEU A 38 -15.17 0.66 -17.94
C LEU A 38 -15.27 1.91 -18.84
N PRO A 39 -15.52 1.74 -20.16
CA PRO A 39 -15.47 0.48 -20.90
C PRO A 39 -14.05 -0.08 -20.97
N ARG A 40 -13.91 -1.41 -20.89
CA ARG A 40 -12.61 -2.09 -20.94
C ARG A 40 -11.97 -1.96 -22.33
N GLY A 41 -10.66 -2.13 -22.42
CA GLY A 41 -9.88 -2.12 -23.65
C GLY A 41 -9.37 -0.75 -24.08
N ASN A 42 -9.60 0.31 -23.28
CA ASN A 42 -9.18 1.68 -23.61
C ASN A 42 -7.86 2.10 -22.92
N GLY A 43 -7.19 1.17 -22.22
CA GLY A 43 -5.94 1.44 -21.53
C GLY A 43 -6.06 2.34 -20.30
N LYS A 44 -7.28 2.62 -19.83
CA LYS A 44 -7.51 3.42 -18.62
C LYS A 44 -7.59 2.51 -17.40
N TYR A 45 -6.71 2.76 -16.44
CA TYR A 45 -6.62 1.99 -15.21
C TYR A 45 -6.86 2.84 -13.98
N ILE A 46 -7.22 2.18 -12.89
CA ILE A 46 -7.12 2.69 -11.53
C ILE A 46 -6.03 1.87 -10.85
N ALA A 47 -4.97 2.55 -10.43
CA ALA A 47 -3.96 2.01 -9.54
C ALA A 47 -4.32 2.33 -8.09
N SER A 48 -4.24 1.34 -7.21
CA SER A 48 -4.54 1.56 -5.79
C SER A 48 -3.63 0.74 -4.89
N THR A 49 -3.32 1.29 -3.72
CA THR A 49 -2.70 0.55 -2.63
C THR A 49 -3.37 0.94 -1.33
N ILE A 50 -3.78 -0.06 -0.55
CA ILE A 50 -4.20 0.11 0.84
C ILE A 50 -3.11 -0.44 1.75
N GLY A 51 -2.78 0.28 2.81
CA GLY A 51 -1.79 -0.14 3.78
C GLY A 51 -2.21 0.20 5.21
N PHE A 52 -1.58 -0.47 6.18
CA PHE A 52 -1.68 -0.17 7.60
C PHE A 52 -0.34 -0.40 8.29
N ALA A 53 -0.13 0.27 9.42
CA ALA A 53 1.07 0.10 10.23
C ALA A 53 0.83 0.51 11.71
N PRO A 54 1.56 -0.06 12.68
CA PRO A 54 2.40 -1.27 12.57
C PRO A 54 1.61 -2.55 12.30
N VAL A 55 2.24 -3.61 11.79
CA VAL A 55 1.56 -4.90 11.49
C VAL A 55 0.97 -5.52 12.76
N GLU A 56 1.70 -5.52 13.87
CA GLU A 56 1.39 -6.20 15.12
C GLU A 56 0.31 -5.48 15.93
N ASN A 57 0.26 -4.15 15.85
CA ASN A 57 -0.72 -3.30 16.54
C ASN A 57 -1.07 -2.07 15.68
N PRO A 58 -1.92 -2.21 14.64
CA PRO A 58 -2.18 -1.15 13.67
C PRO A 58 -2.68 0.14 14.34
N LYS A 59 -2.05 1.26 14.00
CA LYS A 59 -2.41 2.61 14.48
C LYS A 59 -2.98 3.50 13.39
N VAL A 60 -2.60 3.24 12.14
CA VAL A 60 -3.05 4.00 10.98
C VAL A 60 -3.34 3.05 9.82
N ILE A 61 -4.35 3.40 9.03
CA ILE A 61 -4.66 2.81 7.72
C ILE A 61 -4.75 3.94 6.70
N ALA A 62 -4.26 3.69 5.49
CA ALA A 62 -4.35 4.65 4.38
C ALA A 62 -4.68 3.91 3.07
N LEU A 63 -5.44 4.57 2.20
CA LEU A 63 -5.73 4.13 0.84
C LEU A 63 -5.29 5.23 -0.12
N VAL A 64 -4.41 4.89 -1.05
CA VAL A 64 -4.06 5.74 -2.19
C VAL A 64 -4.69 5.16 -3.44
N ARG A 65 -5.37 6.01 -4.21
CA ARG A 65 -5.91 5.70 -5.53
C ARG A 65 -5.38 6.73 -6.52
N ILE A 66 -4.83 6.26 -7.63
CA ILE A 66 -4.43 7.07 -8.78
C ILE A 66 -5.36 6.69 -9.93
N ASP A 67 -6.14 7.67 -10.40
CA ASP A 67 -7.08 7.50 -11.51
C ASP A 67 -6.38 7.83 -12.83
N GLU A 68 -6.46 6.91 -13.79
CA GLU A 68 -5.88 7.05 -15.14
C GLU A 68 -4.40 7.45 -15.15
N PRO A 69 -3.50 6.70 -14.45
CA PRO A 69 -2.07 7.00 -14.47
C PRO A 69 -1.53 6.92 -15.89
N GLN A 70 -0.63 7.84 -16.23
CA GLN A 70 0.04 7.88 -17.53
C GLN A 70 1.39 7.14 -17.45
N GLY A 71 1.66 6.26 -18.41
CA GLY A 71 2.85 5.42 -18.41
C GLY A 71 2.70 4.18 -17.52
N LEU A 72 3.47 4.11 -16.43
CA LEU A 72 3.38 2.99 -15.48
C LEU A 72 2.01 3.01 -14.77
N TYR A 73 1.33 1.87 -14.70
CA TYR A 73 -0.06 1.82 -14.19
C TYR A 73 -0.31 0.77 -13.11
N TYR A 74 0.67 -0.08 -12.78
CA TYR A 74 0.50 -1.07 -11.71
C TYR A 74 0.46 -0.37 -10.34
N GLY A 75 -0.55 -0.66 -9.51
CA GLY A 75 -0.71 -0.09 -8.18
C GLY A 75 0.51 -0.27 -7.27
N GLY A 76 1.20 -1.42 -7.36
CA GLY A 76 2.46 -1.64 -6.66
C GLY A 76 3.60 -0.72 -7.10
N THR A 77 3.55 -0.19 -8.32
CA THR A 77 4.57 0.70 -8.86
C THR A 77 4.25 2.17 -8.64
N VAL A 78 2.98 2.57 -8.77
CA VAL A 78 2.60 4.00 -8.71
C VAL A 78 1.93 4.41 -7.41
N ALA A 79 1.11 3.54 -6.80
CA ALA A 79 0.35 3.89 -5.58
C ALA A 79 1.06 3.45 -4.30
N ALA A 80 1.81 2.34 -4.32
CA ALA A 80 2.54 1.85 -3.13
C ALA A 80 3.60 2.84 -2.59
N PRO A 81 4.41 3.53 -3.42
CA PRO A 81 5.35 4.53 -2.92
C PRO A 81 4.68 5.68 -2.17
N ALA A 82 3.47 6.08 -2.58
CA ALA A 82 2.72 7.12 -1.89
C ALA A 82 2.24 6.66 -0.50
N ILE A 83 1.90 5.38 -0.34
CA ILE A 83 1.62 4.80 0.99
C ILE A 83 2.86 4.85 1.88
N ALA A 84 4.04 4.48 1.35
CA ALA A 84 5.28 4.59 2.12
C ALA A 84 5.54 6.04 2.56
N ALA A 85 5.42 7.01 1.66
CA ALA A 85 5.63 8.43 1.97
C ALA A 85 4.65 8.96 3.04
N LEU A 86 3.37 8.56 2.97
CA LEU A 86 2.38 8.91 4.00
C LEU A 86 2.78 8.34 5.37
N PHE A 87 3.18 7.07 5.42
CA PHE A 87 3.54 6.40 6.66
C PHE A 87 4.88 6.86 7.23
N GLU A 88 5.87 7.16 6.39
CA GLU A 88 7.13 7.81 6.80
C GLU A 88 6.87 9.14 7.51
N ASN A 89 5.86 9.90 7.07
CA ASN A 89 5.47 11.14 7.72
C ASN A 89 4.64 10.91 8.99
N ILE A 90 3.65 10.02 8.96
CA ILE A 90 2.67 9.85 10.05
C ILE A 90 3.24 9.08 11.24
N LEU A 91 3.94 7.97 10.99
CA LEU A 91 4.33 7.02 12.04
C LEU A 91 5.26 7.61 13.10
N PRO A 92 6.20 8.51 12.79
CA PRO A 92 6.97 9.22 13.81
C PRO A 92 6.14 10.04 14.81
N TYR A 93 4.88 10.37 14.52
CA TYR A 93 4.01 11.06 15.49
C TYR A 93 3.14 10.09 16.28
N LEU A 94 2.74 8.97 15.67
CA LEU A 94 1.82 8.00 16.29
C LEU A 94 2.52 6.89 17.09
N CYS A 95 3.76 6.57 16.74
CA CYS A 95 4.50 5.42 17.27
C CYS A 95 5.76 5.84 18.02
N LYS A 96 5.84 7.11 18.47
CA LYS A 96 6.87 7.54 19.41
C LYS A 96 6.66 6.85 20.76
N ASN A 97 7.75 6.28 21.28
CA ASN A 97 7.89 5.99 22.70
C ASN A 97 8.13 7.28 23.47
#